data_AF-A0ABD5IRW0-F1
#
_entry.id   AF-A0ABD5IRW0-F1
#
_cell.length_a   1.000
_cell.length_b   1.000
_cell.length_c   1.000
_cell.angle_alpha   90.00
_cell.angle_beta   90.00
_cell.angle_gamma   90.00
#
_symmetry.space_group_name_H-M   'P 1'
#
loop_
_entity.id
_entity.type
_entity.pdbx_description
1 polymer ?
#
loop_
_entity_poly.entity_id
_entity_poly.type
_entity_poly.pdbx_seq_one_letter_code
_entity_poly.pdbx_strand_id
1 'polypeptide(L)'
;MIRPIDIARKLNISTSALRHYESWGLVPPPERKANGYRIYTETHAAYFECIRAMYPGFGMELIRKIMPLLHENKITEALWLINEAQANVYDEKQRAEQVLKALKTSDSDEFLPKKKQGWFTIGEVAKVVGVPSSTLRHWEKEGMIIPKRDEENGYRKYSRADIRKLLIIRTLRAAVYSLDTVKEMIAEFDNNNIAQAEKIAKDSLLYMDHLITEQLRGMYYLYKLCAKIASDKKAPFLIKKDDKTNSSLYE
;
A
#
# COMPACT_ATOMS: atom_id res chain seq x y z
N MET A 1 -17.25 10.32 -30.92
CA MET A 1 -18.01 10.95 -29.81
C MET A 1 -18.76 9.85 -29.08
N ILE A 2 -18.58 9.74 -27.76
CA ILE A 2 -19.19 8.68 -26.93
C ILE A 2 -20.20 9.33 -25.98
N ARG A 3 -21.41 8.76 -25.85
CA ARG A 3 -22.41 9.30 -24.92
C ARG A 3 -22.05 8.93 -23.48
N PRO A 4 -22.26 9.82 -22.50
CA PRO A 4 -21.99 9.52 -21.08
C PRO A 4 -22.62 8.24 -20.57
N ILE A 5 -23.84 7.93 -21.02
CA ILE A 5 -24.57 6.71 -20.60
C ILE A 5 -23.90 5.42 -21.10
N ASP A 6 -23.26 5.45 -22.27
CA ASP A 6 -22.60 4.28 -22.83
C ASP A 6 -21.33 3.96 -22.02
N ILE A 7 -20.57 4.99 -21.63
CA ILE A 7 -19.41 4.85 -20.73
C ILE A 7 -19.85 4.34 -19.36
N ALA A 8 -20.89 4.96 -18.79
CA ALA A 8 -21.41 4.60 -17.47
C ALA A 8 -21.85 3.12 -17.42
N ARG A 9 -22.57 2.65 -18.45
CA ARG A 9 -22.97 1.24 -18.58
C ARG A 9 -21.77 0.31 -18.71
N LYS A 10 -20.80 0.65 -19.57
CA LYS A 10 -19.58 -0.15 -19.77
C LYS A 10 -18.79 -0.33 -18.48
N LEU A 11 -18.74 0.71 -17.65
CA LEU A 11 -17.99 0.72 -16.39
C LEU A 11 -18.82 0.27 -15.18
N ASN A 12 -20.09 -0.10 -15.39
CA ASN A 12 -21.04 -0.44 -14.36
C ASN A 12 -21.12 0.63 -13.24
N ILE A 13 -21.27 1.90 -13.63
CA ILE A 13 -21.40 3.04 -12.72
C ILE A 13 -22.54 3.96 -13.16
N SER A 14 -22.95 4.87 -12.29
CA SER A 14 -23.91 5.90 -12.64
C SER A 14 -23.30 6.98 -13.53
N THR A 15 -24.14 7.68 -14.29
CA THR A 15 -23.71 8.89 -15.00
C THR A 15 -23.34 10.03 -14.05
N SER A 16 -23.81 10.01 -12.80
CA SER A 16 -23.37 10.94 -11.75
C SER A 16 -21.93 10.68 -11.30
N ALA A 17 -21.49 9.41 -11.24
CA ALA A 17 -20.11 9.06 -10.91
C ALA A 17 -19.11 9.67 -11.90
N LEU A 18 -19.45 9.66 -13.20
CA LEU A 18 -18.64 10.35 -14.23
C LEU A 18 -18.50 11.85 -13.94
N ARG A 19 -19.58 12.50 -13.48
CA ARG A 19 -19.57 13.91 -13.10
C ARG A 19 -18.74 14.17 -11.84
N HIS A 20 -18.76 13.24 -10.88
CA HIS A 20 -17.91 13.34 -9.69
C HIS A 20 -16.42 13.30 -10.06
N TYR A 21 -16.02 12.38 -10.93
CA TYR A 21 -14.65 12.31 -11.42
C TYR A 21 -14.21 13.59 -12.15
N GLU A 22 -15.09 14.20 -12.96
CA GLU A 22 -14.86 15.51 -13.56
C GLU A 22 -14.72 16.61 -12.50
N SER A 23 -15.64 16.67 -11.52
CA SER A 23 -15.61 17.68 -10.46
C SER A 23 -14.37 17.59 -9.55
N TRP A 24 -13.78 16.40 -9.45
CA TRP A 24 -12.51 16.17 -8.74
C TRP A 24 -11.28 16.43 -9.61
N GLY A 25 -11.46 16.86 -10.87
CA GLY A 25 -10.35 17.13 -11.79
C GLY A 25 -9.59 15.87 -12.24
N LEU A 26 -10.20 14.68 -12.16
CA LEU A 26 -9.53 13.42 -12.53
C LEU A 26 -9.50 13.18 -14.04
N VAL A 27 -10.43 13.82 -14.75
CA VAL A 27 -10.58 13.69 -16.21
C VAL A 27 -10.49 15.08 -16.81
N PRO A 28 -9.84 15.26 -17.98
CA PRO A 28 -9.83 16.53 -18.67
C PRO A 28 -11.25 17.07 -18.89
N PRO A 29 -11.43 18.41 -18.88
CA PRO A 29 -12.76 19.00 -19.06
C PRO A 29 -13.29 18.67 -20.47
N PRO A 30 -14.48 18.04 -20.58
CA PRO A 30 -15.04 17.71 -21.88
C PRO A 30 -15.57 18.95 -22.59
N GLU A 31 -15.46 18.95 -23.91
CA GLU A 31 -16.16 19.92 -24.74
C GLU A 31 -17.68 19.80 -24.55
N ARG A 32 -18.39 20.89 -24.86
CA ARG A 32 -19.84 20.96 -24.76
C ARG A 32 -20.46 21.26 -26.11
N LYS A 33 -21.56 20.58 -26.42
CA LYS A 33 -22.42 20.92 -27.56
C LYS A 33 -23.13 22.26 -27.29
N ALA A 34 -23.68 22.86 -28.34
CA ALA A 34 -24.50 24.09 -28.27
C ALA A 34 -25.67 23.98 -27.27
N ASN A 35 -26.19 22.77 -27.05
CA ASN A 35 -27.26 22.48 -26.08
C ASN A 35 -26.75 22.16 -24.65
N GLY A 36 -25.46 22.40 -24.36
CA GLY A 36 -24.84 22.20 -23.05
C GLY A 36 -24.46 20.76 -22.71
N TYR A 37 -24.73 19.78 -23.59
CA TYR A 37 -24.37 18.38 -23.36
C TYR A 37 -22.87 18.12 -23.52
N ARG A 38 -22.31 17.33 -22.60
CA ARG A 38 -20.90 16.90 -22.59
C ARG A 38 -20.57 15.99 -23.76
N ILE A 39 -19.41 16.24 -24.36
CA ILE A 39 -18.85 15.46 -25.46
C ILE A 39 -17.65 14.68 -24.90
N TYR A 40 -17.83 13.38 -24.69
CA TYR A 40 -16.70 12.52 -24.33
C TYR A 40 -16.03 11.94 -25.58
N THR A 41 -14.70 12.01 -25.57
CA THR A 41 -13.82 11.38 -26.56
C THR A 41 -13.40 9.98 -26.10
N GLU A 42 -12.70 9.24 -26.96
CA GLU A 42 -12.06 7.98 -26.56
C GLU A 42 -11.03 8.17 -25.44
N THR A 43 -10.32 9.30 -25.43
CA THR A 43 -9.38 9.68 -24.38
C THR A 43 -10.10 9.82 -23.04
N HIS A 44 -11.27 10.48 -23.01
CA HIS A 44 -12.08 10.56 -21.79
C HIS A 44 -12.52 9.17 -21.32
N ALA A 45 -12.95 8.29 -22.24
CA ALA A 45 -13.29 6.91 -21.89
C ALA A 45 -12.09 6.16 -21.30
N ALA A 46 -10.89 6.33 -21.84
CA ALA A 46 -9.66 5.74 -21.31
C ALA A 46 -9.33 6.27 -19.89
N TYR A 47 -9.56 7.56 -19.60
CA TYR A 47 -9.43 8.11 -18.25
C TYR A 47 -10.38 7.43 -17.27
N PHE A 48 -11.67 7.32 -17.62
CA PHE A 48 -12.65 6.68 -16.75
C PHE A 48 -12.36 5.19 -16.53
N GLU A 49 -11.95 4.47 -17.57
CA GLU A 49 -11.50 3.08 -17.48
C GLU A 49 -10.30 2.94 -16.53
N CYS A 50 -9.30 3.80 -16.68
CA CYS A 50 -8.12 3.82 -15.82
C CYS A 50 -8.45 4.09 -14.36
N ILE A 51 -9.26 5.12 -14.07
CA ILE A 51 -9.69 5.45 -12.69
C ILE A 51 -10.38 4.24 -12.05
N ARG A 52 -11.30 3.58 -12.78
CA ARG A 52 -12.06 2.43 -12.27
C ARG A 52 -11.19 1.21 -12.06
N ALA A 53 -10.24 0.95 -12.96
CA ALA A 53 -9.32 -0.17 -12.85
C ALA A 53 -8.26 0.02 -11.76
N MET A 54 -7.81 1.25 -11.52
CA MET A 54 -6.81 1.55 -10.49
C MET A 54 -7.40 1.58 -9.07
N TYR A 55 -8.69 1.93 -8.92
CA TYR A 55 -9.29 2.16 -7.60
C TYR A 55 -9.12 0.99 -6.62
N PRO A 56 -9.39 -0.29 -7.00
CA PRO A 56 -9.24 -1.40 -6.07
C PRO A 56 -7.80 -1.66 -5.61
N GLY A 57 -6.81 -1.40 -6.47
CA GLY A 57 -5.38 -1.68 -6.21
C GLY A 57 -4.60 -0.53 -5.58
N PHE A 58 -5.03 0.72 -5.80
CA PHE A 58 -4.28 1.92 -5.44
C PHE A 58 -5.06 2.93 -4.58
N GLY A 59 -6.39 2.82 -4.53
CA GLY A 59 -7.26 3.75 -3.80
C GLY A 59 -7.40 5.13 -4.46
N MET A 60 -8.43 5.88 -4.05
CA MET A 60 -8.72 7.20 -4.64
C MET A 60 -7.70 8.28 -4.30
N GLU A 61 -7.04 8.20 -3.15
CA GLU A 61 -6.05 9.19 -2.72
C GLU A 61 -4.85 9.25 -3.68
N LEU A 62 -4.31 8.08 -4.07
CA LEU A 62 -3.24 8.03 -5.06
C LEU A 62 -3.75 8.47 -6.44
N ILE A 63 -4.94 8.02 -6.84
CA ILE A 63 -5.56 8.38 -8.12
C ILE A 63 -5.69 9.91 -8.27
N ARG A 64 -6.10 10.61 -7.22
CA ARG A 64 -6.19 12.08 -7.20
C ARG A 64 -4.85 12.77 -7.39
N LYS A 65 -3.74 12.17 -6.98
CA LYS A 65 -2.39 12.70 -7.18
C LYS A 65 -1.88 12.43 -8.60
N ILE A 66 -2.12 11.25 -9.15
CA ILE A 66 -1.56 10.87 -10.46
C ILE A 66 -2.32 11.47 -11.64
N MET A 67 -3.66 11.61 -11.56
CA MET A 67 -4.46 12.02 -12.72
C MET A 67 -4.09 13.43 -13.25
N PRO A 68 -3.88 14.45 -12.39
CA PRO A 68 -3.39 15.75 -12.85
C PRO A 68 -2.02 15.68 -13.55
N LEU A 69 -1.10 14.83 -13.07
CA LEU A 69 0.20 14.63 -13.71
C LEU A 69 0.05 14.08 -15.13
N LEU A 70 -0.91 13.17 -15.34
CA LEU A 70 -1.20 12.64 -16.67
C LEU A 70 -1.79 13.72 -17.61
N HIS A 71 -2.60 14.65 -17.09
CA HIS A 71 -3.11 15.78 -17.87
C HIS A 71 -1.95 16.64 -18.39
N GLU A 72 -0.96 16.88 -17.52
CA GLU A 72 0.27 17.63 -17.81
C GLU A 72 1.33 16.84 -18.58
N ASN A 73 1.07 15.59 -18.96
CA ASN A 73 2.03 14.68 -19.61
C ASN A 73 3.27 14.33 -18.75
N LYS A 74 3.18 14.47 -17.43
CA LYS A 74 4.24 14.13 -16.47
C LYS A 74 4.15 12.66 -16.06
N ILE A 75 4.26 11.78 -17.05
CA ILE A 75 4.02 10.33 -16.90
C ILE A 75 5.00 9.71 -15.89
N THR A 76 6.29 10.06 -15.97
CA THR A 76 7.31 9.48 -15.09
C THR A 76 7.09 9.81 -13.61
N GLU A 77 6.61 11.02 -13.30
CA GLU A 77 6.29 11.42 -11.92
C GLU A 77 5.11 10.61 -11.38
N ALA A 78 4.09 10.37 -12.20
CA ALA A 78 2.98 9.49 -11.84
C ALA A 78 3.45 8.05 -11.59
N LEU A 79 4.38 7.54 -12.41
CA LEU A 79 4.95 6.19 -12.24
C LEU A 79 5.76 6.05 -10.95
N TRP A 80 6.47 7.09 -10.51
CA TRP A 80 7.18 7.05 -9.23
C TRP A 80 6.24 6.98 -8.03
N LEU A 81 5.13 7.72 -8.04
CA LEU A 81 4.10 7.63 -6.99
C LEU A 81 3.46 6.23 -6.92
N ILE A 82 3.31 5.59 -8.07
CA ILE A 82 2.81 4.21 -8.16
C ILE A 82 3.84 3.23 -7.61
N ASN A 83 5.11 3.36 -8.00
CA ASN A 83 6.18 2.51 -7.50
C ASN A 83 6.31 2.60 -5.97
N GLU A 84 6.19 3.80 -5.41
CA GLU A 84 6.15 4.00 -3.95
C GLU A 84 4.98 3.23 -3.31
N ALA A 85 3.78 3.32 -3.89
CA ALA A 85 2.62 2.57 -3.40
C ALA A 85 2.82 1.04 -3.48
N GLN A 86 3.43 0.53 -4.55
CA GLN A 86 3.74 -0.89 -4.70
C GLN A 86 4.82 -1.36 -3.73
N ALA A 87 5.88 -0.55 -3.52
CA ALA A 87 6.92 -0.82 -2.54
C ALA A 87 6.35 -0.91 -1.13
N ASN A 88 5.43 -0.01 -0.77
CA ASN A 88 4.74 -0.05 0.52
C ASN A 88 3.94 -1.35 0.74
N VAL A 89 3.28 -1.85 -0.30
CA VAL A 89 2.55 -3.14 -0.24
C VAL A 89 3.53 -4.31 -0.08
N TYR A 90 4.66 -4.31 -0.80
CA TYR A 90 5.68 -5.33 -0.65
C TYR A 90 6.30 -5.35 0.76
N ASP A 91 6.61 -4.17 1.29
CA ASP A 91 7.14 -4.03 2.65
C ASP A 91 6.14 -4.54 3.68
N GLU A 92 4.84 -4.28 3.49
CA GLU A 92 3.78 -4.80 4.36
C GLU A 92 3.67 -6.32 4.29
N LYS A 93 3.80 -6.90 3.08
CA LYS A 93 3.84 -8.36 2.89
C LYS A 93 4.99 -8.99 3.68
N GLN A 94 6.20 -8.42 3.55
CA GLN A 94 7.38 -8.90 4.27
C GLN A 94 7.18 -8.82 5.78
N ARG A 95 6.55 -7.75 6.28
CA ARG A 95 6.23 -7.62 7.72
C ARG A 95 5.24 -8.69 8.19
N ALA A 96 4.19 -8.98 7.43
CA ALA A 96 3.23 -10.03 7.78
C ALA A 96 3.85 -11.44 7.74
N GLU A 97 4.69 -11.74 6.75
CA GLU A 97 5.42 -13.01 6.66
C GLU A 97 6.36 -13.24 7.86
N GLN A 98 7.08 -12.19 8.27
CA GLN A 98 7.95 -12.24 9.47
C GLN A 98 7.17 -12.58 10.73
N VAL A 99 5.93 -12.12 10.83
CA VAL A 99 5.10 -12.35 12.01
C VAL A 99 4.53 -13.76 12.02
N LEU A 100 4.09 -14.28 10.88
CA LEU A 100 3.76 -15.70 10.76
C LEU A 100 4.95 -16.59 11.10
N LYS A 101 6.16 -16.22 10.66
CA LYS A 101 7.37 -16.92 11.07
C LYS A 101 7.55 -16.86 12.59
N ALA A 102 7.51 -15.68 13.19
CA ALA A 102 7.67 -15.51 14.65
C ALA A 102 6.63 -16.29 15.46
N LEU A 103 5.38 -16.37 15.00
CA LEU A 103 4.29 -17.13 15.63
C LEU A 103 4.45 -18.65 15.50
N LYS A 104 4.96 -19.14 14.37
CA LYS A 104 5.23 -20.57 14.15
C LYS A 104 6.47 -21.05 14.89
N THR A 105 7.41 -20.16 15.16
CA THR A 105 8.70 -20.50 15.77
C THR A 105 8.64 -20.47 17.31
N SER A 106 7.54 -20.97 17.88
CA SER A 106 7.33 -21.04 19.34
C SER A 106 8.47 -21.73 20.11
N ASP A 107 9.39 -22.43 19.43
CA ASP A 107 10.60 -23.03 20.02
C ASP A 107 11.95 -22.44 19.58
N SER A 108 12.06 -21.56 18.56
CA SER A 108 13.37 -21.00 18.17
C SER A 108 13.37 -19.49 17.88
N ASP A 109 14.07 -18.76 18.75
CA ASP A 109 14.34 -17.32 18.61
C ASP A 109 15.40 -17.00 17.52
N GLU A 110 15.47 -17.78 16.44
CA GLU A 110 16.56 -17.67 15.47
C GLU A 110 16.61 -16.33 14.73
N PHE A 111 15.48 -15.63 14.63
CA PHE A 111 15.41 -14.30 14.01
C PHE A 111 15.82 -13.16 14.97
N LEU A 112 15.96 -13.44 16.27
CA LEU A 112 16.43 -12.46 17.24
C LEU A 112 17.96 -12.50 17.33
N PRO A 113 18.63 -11.35 17.47
CA PRO A 113 20.06 -11.32 17.69
C PRO A 113 20.46 -12.19 18.89
N LYS A 114 21.40 -13.11 18.73
CA LYS A 114 21.93 -13.91 19.84
C LYS A 114 22.76 -13.00 20.76
N LYS A 115 22.19 -12.60 21.90
CA LYS A 115 22.84 -11.76 22.91
C LYS A 115 23.29 -12.57 24.13
N LYS A 116 24.51 -12.31 24.61
CA LYS A 116 25.02 -12.87 25.88
C LYS A 116 24.18 -12.45 27.09
N GLN A 117 23.60 -11.26 27.05
CA GLN A 117 22.92 -10.65 28.20
C GLN A 117 21.44 -11.07 28.34
N GLY A 118 20.86 -11.78 27.37
CA GLY A 118 19.47 -12.29 27.44
C GLY A 118 18.35 -11.24 27.35
N TRP A 119 18.67 -9.94 27.25
CA TRP A 119 17.72 -8.84 27.14
C TRP A 119 18.15 -7.78 26.11
N PHE A 120 17.19 -6.94 25.70
CA PHE A 120 17.35 -5.89 24.68
C PHE A 120 16.94 -4.52 25.20
N THR A 121 17.61 -3.47 24.70
CA THR A 121 17.27 -2.07 24.96
C THR A 121 16.13 -1.60 24.05
N ILE A 122 15.45 -0.51 24.41
CA ILE A 122 14.36 0.05 23.59
C ILE A 122 14.81 0.42 22.16
N GLY A 123 16.06 0.85 21.97
CA GLY A 123 16.60 1.20 20.65
C GLY A 123 16.83 -0.03 19.78
N GLU A 124 17.29 -1.13 20.38
CA GLU A 124 17.45 -2.41 19.69
C GLU A 124 16.08 -3.00 19.33
N VAL A 125 15.15 -2.98 20.27
CA VAL A 125 13.77 -3.44 20.04
C VAL A 125 13.08 -2.61 18.96
N ALA A 126 13.25 -1.29 18.95
CA ALA A 126 12.71 -0.41 17.92
C ALA A 126 13.20 -0.80 16.52
N LYS A 127 14.49 -1.15 16.39
CA LYS A 127 15.06 -1.63 15.12
C LYS A 127 14.50 -3.00 14.72
N VAL A 128 14.42 -3.95 15.65
CA VAL A 128 13.90 -5.31 15.38
C VAL A 128 12.42 -5.28 15.03
N VAL A 129 11.62 -4.51 15.76
CA VAL A 129 10.18 -4.35 15.53
C VAL A 129 9.93 -3.43 14.32
N GLY A 130 10.88 -2.58 13.92
CA GLY A 130 10.70 -1.65 12.81
C GLY A 130 9.69 -0.54 13.12
N VAL A 131 9.70 -0.04 14.37
CA VAL A 131 8.87 1.10 14.80
C VAL A 131 9.72 2.12 15.56
N PRO A 132 9.38 3.42 15.54
CA PRO A 132 10.06 4.41 16.37
C PRO A 132 10.01 4.03 17.86
N SER A 133 11.07 4.32 18.61
CA SER A 133 11.07 4.08 20.07
C SER A 133 9.95 4.83 20.79
N SER A 134 9.47 5.96 20.26
CA SER A 134 8.29 6.67 20.77
C SER A 134 7.03 5.82 20.71
N THR A 135 6.84 5.03 19.64
CA THR A 135 5.73 4.08 19.49
C THR A 135 5.79 3.01 20.58
N LEU A 136 6.98 2.46 20.88
CA LEU A 136 7.14 1.48 21.95
C LEU A 136 6.80 2.07 23.34
N ARG A 137 7.21 3.32 23.60
CA ARG A 137 6.85 4.02 24.85
C ARG A 137 5.35 4.29 24.94
N HIS A 138 4.73 4.64 23.83
CA HIS A 138 3.28 4.80 23.76
C HIS A 138 2.59 3.47 24.07
N TRP A 139 3.01 2.36 23.47
CA TRP A 139 2.43 1.05 23.74
C TRP A 139 2.58 0.58 25.20
N GLU A 140 3.69 0.89 25.85
CA GLU A 140 3.86 0.69 27.29
C GLU A 140 2.89 1.55 28.11
N LYS A 141 2.76 2.84 27.78
CA LYS A 141 1.80 3.76 28.44
C LYS A 141 0.36 3.26 28.31
N GLU A 142 0.03 2.69 27.16
CA GLU A 142 -1.27 2.10 26.85
C GLU A 142 -1.48 0.70 27.46
N GLY A 143 -0.52 0.20 28.25
CA GLY A 143 -0.62 -1.07 28.98
C GLY A 143 -0.45 -2.32 28.13
N MET A 144 -0.09 -2.19 26.85
CA MET A 144 0.02 -3.35 25.95
C MET A 144 1.29 -4.17 26.19
N ILE A 145 2.29 -3.57 26.84
CA ILE A 145 3.51 -4.26 27.25
C ILE A 145 4.05 -3.67 28.56
N ILE A 146 4.62 -4.52 29.40
CA ILE A 146 5.21 -4.12 30.68
C ILE A 146 6.64 -4.70 30.72
N PRO A 147 7.63 -4.01 30.13
CA PRO A 147 9.00 -4.49 30.14
C PRO A 147 9.60 -4.42 31.55
N LYS A 148 10.49 -5.36 31.87
CA LYS A 148 11.27 -5.29 33.12
C LYS A 148 12.16 -4.06 33.10
N ARG A 149 12.50 -3.55 34.29
CA ARG A 149 13.45 -2.45 34.44
C ARG A 149 14.70 -2.94 35.15
N ASP A 150 15.83 -2.42 34.72
CA ASP A 150 17.10 -2.61 35.39
C ASP A 150 17.04 -1.99 36.78
N GLU A 151 17.47 -2.74 37.80
CA GLU A 151 17.38 -2.34 39.21
C GLU A 151 18.40 -1.24 39.57
N GLU A 152 19.51 -1.11 38.83
CA GLU A 152 20.56 -0.14 39.14
C GLU A 152 20.35 1.22 38.46
N ASN A 153 19.82 1.24 37.24
CA ASN A 153 19.72 2.46 36.44
C ASN A 153 18.31 2.75 35.86
N GLY A 154 17.34 1.87 36.09
CA GLY A 154 15.95 2.05 35.68
C GLY A 154 15.69 1.92 34.17
N TYR A 155 16.68 1.51 33.37
CA TYR A 155 16.50 1.30 31.93
C TYR A 155 15.57 0.12 31.65
N ARG A 156 14.82 0.20 30.55
CA ARG A 156 13.91 -0.86 30.09
C ARG A 156 14.71 -2.03 29.52
N LYS A 157 14.45 -3.22 30.04
CA LYS A 157 14.95 -4.51 29.57
C LYS A 157 13.80 -5.30 28.95
N TYR A 158 13.88 -5.50 27.65
CA TYR A 158 12.93 -6.31 26.91
C TYR A 158 13.47 -7.74 26.76
N SER A 159 12.66 -8.71 27.15
CA SER A 159 12.91 -10.12 26.89
C SER A 159 12.61 -10.47 25.43
N ARG A 160 12.91 -11.71 25.05
CA ARG A 160 12.52 -12.21 23.72
C ARG A 160 11.01 -12.36 23.57
N ALA A 161 10.32 -12.76 24.64
CA ALA A 161 8.86 -12.81 24.68
C ALA A 161 8.24 -11.41 24.48
N ASP A 162 8.84 -10.38 25.08
CA ASP A 162 8.43 -8.99 24.89
C ASP A 162 8.53 -8.56 23.42
N ILE A 163 9.64 -8.92 22.75
CA ILE A 163 9.83 -8.60 21.33
C ILE A 163 8.81 -9.34 20.46
N ARG A 164 8.52 -10.63 20.75
CA ARG A 164 7.46 -11.38 20.06
C ARG A 164 6.11 -10.69 20.22
N LYS A 165 5.74 -10.32 21.45
CA LYS A 165 4.49 -9.59 21.73
C LYS A 165 4.44 -8.32 20.89
N LEU A 166 5.48 -7.49 20.92
CA LEU A 166 5.58 -6.24 20.15
C LEU A 166 5.46 -6.41 18.63
N LEU A 167 6.04 -7.47 18.07
CA LEU A 167 5.90 -7.80 16.64
C LEU A 167 4.44 -8.13 16.29
N ILE A 168 3.73 -8.83 17.18
CA ILE A 168 2.30 -9.11 17.02
C ILE A 168 1.50 -7.80 17.09
N ILE A 169 1.72 -6.95 18.11
CA ILE A 169 1.06 -5.64 18.23
C ILE A 169 1.19 -4.84 16.94
N ARG A 170 2.42 -4.74 16.42
CA ARG A 170 2.70 -4.01 15.18
C ARG A 170 1.85 -4.51 14.01
N THR A 171 1.73 -5.82 13.88
CA THR A 171 1.05 -6.47 12.75
C THR A 171 -0.44 -6.27 12.80
N LEU A 172 -1.03 -6.46 13.98
CA LEU A 172 -2.44 -6.19 14.19
C LEU A 172 -2.74 -4.71 13.88
N ARG A 173 -1.87 -3.78 14.26
CA ARG A 173 -2.03 -2.36 13.89
C ARG A 173 -1.89 -2.09 12.39
N ALA A 174 -1.08 -2.86 11.68
CA ALA A 174 -0.86 -2.67 10.25
C ALA A 174 -2.02 -3.25 9.40
N ALA A 175 -2.72 -4.26 9.93
CA ALA A 175 -3.97 -4.80 9.37
C ALA A 175 -5.21 -3.90 9.59
N VAL A 176 -5.00 -2.59 9.80
CA VAL A 176 -6.06 -1.55 9.93
C VAL A 176 -6.94 -1.71 11.19
N TYR A 177 -6.55 -2.51 12.17
CA TYR A 177 -7.26 -2.57 13.45
C TYR A 177 -6.98 -1.33 14.31
N SER A 178 -8.03 -0.81 14.95
CA SER A 178 -7.92 0.28 15.92
C SER A 178 -7.04 -0.15 17.10
N LEU A 179 -6.42 0.83 17.78
CA LEU A 179 -5.57 0.53 18.93
C LEU A 179 -6.34 -0.21 20.04
N ASP A 180 -7.62 0.10 20.21
CA ASP A 180 -8.49 -0.53 21.21
C ASP A 180 -8.80 -1.98 20.84
N THR A 181 -9.08 -2.25 19.55
CA THR A 181 -9.22 -3.63 19.05
C THR A 181 -7.93 -4.44 19.23
N VAL A 182 -6.78 -3.81 19.00
CA VAL A 182 -5.48 -4.46 19.21
C VAL A 182 -5.25 -4.73 20.71
N LYS A 183 -5.63 -3.82 21.61
CA LYS A 183 -5.57 -4.04 23.07
C LYS A 183 -6.45 -5.19 23.52
N GLU A 184 -7.70 -5.24 23.07
CA GLU A 184 -8.65 -6.33 23.39
C GLU A 184 -8.08 -7.67 22.93
N MET A 185 -7.60 -7.72 21.68
CA MET A 185 -6.95 -8.92 21.15
C MET A 185 -5.75 -9.31 22.01
N ILE A 186 -4.85 -8.37 22.36
CA ILE A 186 -3.65 -8.60 23.19
C ILE A 186 -3.98 -9.04 24.60
N ALA A 187 -5.04 -8.51 25.22
CA ALA A 187 -5.47 -8.93 26.56
C ALA A 187 -5.91 -10.40 26.58
N GLU A 188 -6.43 -10.91 25.47
CA GLU A 188 -6.74 -12.33 25.28
C GLU A 188 -5.49 -13.21 25.00
N PHE A 189 -4.32 -12.63 24.65
CA PHE A 189 -3.08 -13.40 24.42
C PHE A 189 -2.51 -14.04 25.68
N ASP A 190 -2.86 -13.52 26.86
CA ASP A 190 -2.40 -14.13 28.12
C ASP A 190 -2.97 -15.56 28.30
N ASN A 191 -3.94 -15.98 27.46
CA ASN A 191 -4.48 -17.34 27.36
C ASN A 191 -4.32 -17.98 25.95
N ASN A 192 -3.12 -17.97 25.39
CA ASN A 192 -2.71 -18.93 24.33
C ASN A 192 -3.42 -18.81 22.96
N ASN A 193 -3.90 -17.63 22.55
CA ASN A 193 -4.60 -17.47 21.26
C ASN A 193 -3.68 -17.13 20.06
N ILE A 194 -2.52 -17.82 19.94
CA ILE A 194 -1.59 -17.74 18.79
C ILE A 194 -2.34 -17.91 17.45
N ALA A 195 -3.37 -18.76 17.45
CA ALA A 195 -4.21 -19.04 16.30
C ALA A 195 -4.90 -17.78 15.73
N GLN A 196 -5.33 -16.85 16.57
CA GLN A 196 -6.02 -15.64 16.11
C GLN A 196 -5.06 -14.64 15.44
N ALA A 197 -3.87 -14.41 16.01
CA ALA A 197 -2.84 -13.61 15.33
C ALA A 197 -2.36 -14.27 14.03
N GLU A 198 -2.21 -15.59 14.02
CA GLU A 198 -1.83 -16.33 12.82
C GLU A 198 -2.90 -16.17 11.72
N LYS A 199 -4.19 -16.25 12.09
CA LYS A 199 -5.30 -16.01 11.18
C LYS A 199 -5.27 -14.60 10.59
N ILE A 200 -5.14 -13.57 11.42
CA ILE A 200 -5.10 -12.17 10.96
C ILE A 200 -3.93 -11.93 9.99
N ALA A 201 -2.75 -12.45 10.31
CA ALA A 201 -1.59 -12.31 9.43
C ALA A 201 -1.78 -13.08 8.10
N LYS A 202 -2.41 -14.26 8.11
CA LYS A 202 -2.78 -14.98 6.88
C LYS A 202 -3.82 -14.21 6.04
N ASP A 203 -4.87 -13.70 6.67
CA ASP A 203 -5.92 -12.93 6.00
C ASP A 203 -5.33 -11.65 5.36
N SER A 204 -4.37 -11.01 6.04
CA SER A 204 -3.64 -9.85 5.51
C SER A 204 -2.81 -10.21 4.27
N LEU A 205 -2.14 -11.36 4.25
CA LEU A 205 -1.40 -11.84 3.08
C LEU A 205 -2.32 -12.14 1.90
N LEU A 206 -3.46 -12.79 2.14
CA LEU A 206 -4.46 -13.04 1.09
C LEU A 206 -5.00 -11.73 0.51
N TYR A 207 -5.24 -10.74 1.36
CA TYR A 207 -5.63 -9.40 0.91
C TYR A 207 -4.55 -8.74 0.04
N MET A 208 -3.27 -8.85 0.44
CA MET A 208 -2.15 -8.32 -0.35
C MET A 208 -2.00 -9.03 -1.70
N ASP A 209 -2.19 -10.35 -1.75
CA ASP A 209 -2.20 -11.12 -3.01
C ASP A 209 -3.33 -10.65 -3.95
N HIS A 210 -4.52 -10.38 -3.39
CA HIS A 210 -5.58 -9.75 -4.14
C HIS A 210 -5.20 -8.33 -4.59
N LEU A 211 -4.56 -7.54 -3.73
CA LEU A 211 -4.19 -6.16 -4.03
C LEU A 211 -3.17 -6.08 -5.18
N ILE A 212 -2.17 -6.96 -5.24
CA ILE A 212 -1.18 -6.97 -6.34
C ILE A 212 -1.81 -7.35 -7.68
N THR A 213 -2.84 -8.19 -7.69
CA THR A 213 -3.54 -8.55 -8.94
C THR A 213 -4.40 -7.39 -9.44
N GLU A 214 -5.07 -6.66 -8.53
CA GLU A 214 -5.76 -5.41 -8.88
C GLU A 214 -4.78 -4.30 -9.29
N GLN A 215 -3.60 -4.20 -8.68
CA GLN A 215 -2.56 -3.26 -9.12
C GLN A 215 -2.06 -3.57 -10.53
N LEU A 216 -1.83 -4.85 -10.87
CA LEU A 216 -1.47 -5.28 -12.22
C LEU A 216 -2.54 -4.86 -13.24
N ARG A 217 -3.82 -5.10 -12.92
CA ARG A 217 -4.95 -4.66 -13.76
C ARG A 217 -4.97 -3.13 -13.90
N GLY A 218 -4.80 -2.39 -12.81
CA GLY A 218 -4.71 -0.94 -12.82
C GLY A 218 -3.58 -0.43 -13.72
N MET A 219 -2.41 -1.04 -13.62
CA MET A 219 -1.23 -0.70 -14.44
C MET A 219 -1.45 -0.94 -15.93
N TYR A 220 -2.16 -2.01 -16.30
CA TYR A 220 -2.54 -2.25 -17.69
C TYR A 220 -3.38 -1.11 -18.27
N TYR A 221 -4.40 -0.65 -17.53
CA TYR A 221 -5.24 0.46 -17.99
C TYR A 221 -4.52 1.81 -17.95
N LEU A 222 -3.61 2.00 -16.99
CA LEU A 222 -2.73 3.17 -16.96
C LEU A 222 -1.83 3.23 -18.20
N TYR A 223 -1.17 2.12 -18.54
CA TYR A 223 -0.37 2.03 -19.76
C TYR A 223 -1.19 2.38 -21.00
N LYS A 224 -2.40 1.83 -21.12
CA LYS A 224 -3.31 2.16 -22.23
C LYS A 224 -3.67 3.65 -22.28
N LEU A 225 -3.97 4.25 -21.13
CA LEU A 225 -4.26 5.67 -21.03
C LEU A 225 -3.06 6.51 -21.48
N CYS A 226 -1.87 6.22 -20.96
CA CYS A 226 -0.69 6.99 -21.31
C CYS A 226 -0.30 6.83 -22.80
N ALA A 227 -0.44 5.64 -23.37
CA ALA A 227 -0.27 5.43 -24.81
C ALA A 227 -1.27 6.24 -25.65
N LYS A 228 -2.53 6.35 -25.18
CA LYS A 228 -3.55 7.18 -25.84
C LYS A 228 -3.20 8.67 -25.75
N ILE A 229 -2.79 9.16 -24.58
CA ILE A 229 -2.36 10.55 -24.38
C ILE A 229 -1.17 10.90 -25.28
N ALA A 230 -0.18 10.01 -25.38
CA ALA A 230 1.00 10.21 -26.21
C ALA A 230 0.65 10.26 -27.71
N SER A 231 -0.25 9.38 -28.18
CA SER A 231 -0.78 9.40 -29.54
C SER A 231 -1.50 10.71 -29.86
N ASP A 232 -2.41 11.15 -28.97
CA ASP A 232 -3.18 12.37 -29.15
C ASP A 232 -2.28 13.63 -29.15
N LYS A 233 -1.20 13.64 -28.35
CA LYS A 233 -0.25 14.76 -28.25
C LYS A 233 0.92 14.69 -29.25
N LYS A 234 1.01 13.66 -30.10
CA LYS A 234 2.19 13.37 -30.95
C LYS A 234 3.52 13.38 -30.18
N ALA A 235 3.49 12.97 -28.92
CA ALA A 235 4.66 12.95 -28.04
C ALA A 235 5.23 11.53 -27.95
N PRO A 236 6.56 11.35 -27.85
CA PRO A 236 7.13 10.03 -27.59
C PRO A 236 6.67 9.52 -26.23
N PHE A 237 6.04 8.34 -26.21
CA PHE A 237 5.52 7.71 -25.00
C PHE A 237 6.62 7.06 -24.14
N LEU A 238 7.65 6.53 -24.82
CA LEU A 238 8.84 5.93 -24.22
C LEU A 238 10.05 6.65 -24.79
N ILE A 239 11.13 6.74 -23.99
CA ILE A 239 12.45 7.16 -24.47
C ILE A 239 12.73 6.35 -25.73
N LYS A 240 12.82 7.01 -26.89
CA LYS A 240 13.42 6.37 -28.05
C LYS A 240 14.84 6.05 -27.63
N LYS A 241 15.17 4.77 -27.41
CA LYS A 241 16.56 4.36 -27.55
C LYS A 241 16.89 4.68 -28.99
N ASP A 242 17.86 5.56 -29.21
CA ASP A 242 18.45 5.70 -30.54
C ASP A 242 18.96 4.31 -30.94
N ASP A 243 18.40 3.75 -32.01
CA ASP A 243 18.74 2.43 -32.59
C ASP A 243 20.17 2.38 -33.17
N LYS A 244 21.10 3.21 -32.70
CA LYS A 244 22.48 3.29 -33.21
C LYS A 244 23.57 2.86 -32.23
N THR A 245 23.24 2.49 -30.99
CA THR A 245 24.23 1.96 -30.04
C THR A 245 23.65 0.85 -29.18
N ASN A 246 23.49 -0.35 -29.73
CA ASN A 246 23.67 -1.60 -28.98
C ASN A 246 23.62 -2.83 -29.91
N SER A 247 24.69 -3.02 -30.70
CA SER A 247 25.01 -4.31 -31.33
C SER A 247 26.20 -4.99 -30.63
N SER A 248 26.35 -4.82 -29.30
CA SER A 248 27.54 -5.30 -28.59
C SER A 248 27.29 -5.75 -27.13
N LEU A 249 26.04 -5.93 -26.69
CA LEU A 249 25.78 -6.34 -25.30
C LEU A 249 25.02 -7.66 -25.16
N TYR A 250 25.03 -8.50 -26.20
CA TYR A 250 24.60 -9.90 -26.12
C TYR A 250 25.56 -10.79 -26.92
N GLU A 251 26.86 -10.70 -26.60
CA GLU A 251 27.77 -11.84 -26.71
C GLU A 251 27.94 -12.45 -25.31
#